data_AF-A0A841N817-F1
#
_entry.id   AF-A0A841N817-F1
#
_cell.length_a   1.000
_cell.length_b   1.000
_cell.length_c   1.000
_cell.angle_alpha   90.00
_cell.angle_beta   90.00
_cell.angle_gamma   90.00
#
_symmetry.space_group_name_H-M   'P 1'
#
loop_
_entity.id
_entity.type
_entity.pdbx_description
1 polymer ?
#
loop_
_entity_poly.entity_id
_entity_poly.type
_entity_poly.pdbx_seq_one_letter_code
_entity_poly.pdbx_strand_id
1 'polypeptide(L)'
;MTNNPYLTFKNDELAKSKILAKGLNISESDFINIQFWFDLLLLKHEEATSSHEEQLITEKELEAKFNELVSSEIERKSYKYILPKLLNYNNEFNGAFLRSLYVARLGALLRENLIPKLVNDKKLVYSPEDFFNVTIYLKDNYFVSPNSNFLEDILKIENVRGIFKQATSKVKFETLKNILHIIYQKTYHHDIICFKKILKLVSETDSELIGYLKNFQVENKQGCYKIINDILNLDLFKDNWNDFEIKIQLISFFDTARGANPTSSWNNKFQELSAIIDKKMFLEIVHAVLKNENCRIYEFDYGAQWGDDTAKRFLKSAHWIKDIL
;
A
#
# COMPACT_ATOMS: atom_id res chain seq x y z
N MET A 1 32.09 -3.93 -14.44
CA MET A 1 31.00 -4.91 -14.30
C MET A 1 29.71 -4.16 -14.54
N THR A 2 29.04 -4.42 -15.65
CA THR A 2 27.72 -3.83 -15.92
C THR A 2 26.72 -4.43 -14.93
N ASN A 3 26.08 -3.59 -14.12
CA ASN A 3 24.99 -3.98 -13.23
C ASN A 3 23.88 -4.60 -14.10
N ASN A 4 23.63 -5.90 -14.01
CA ASN A 4 22.47 -6.53 -14.65
C ASN A 4 21.30 -6.47 -13.63
N PRO A 5 20.29 -5.59 -13.82
CA PRO A 5 19.19 -5.44 -12.87
C PRO A 5 18.39 -6.73 -12.66
N TYR A 6 18.26 -7.58 -13.68
CA TYR A 6 17.56 -8.86 -13.58
C TYR A 6 18.31 -9.84 -12.69
N LEU A 7 19.63 -9.90 -12.81
CA LEU A 7 20.44 -10.78 -11.96
C LEU A 7 20.44 -10.28 -10.50
N THR A 8 20.52 -8.97 -10.29
CA THR A 8 20.41 -8.36 -8.96
C THR A 8 19.06 -8.66 -8.33
N PHE A 9 17.97 -8.37 -9.05
CA PHE A 9 16.60 -8.69 -8.60
C PHE A 9 16.46 -10.16 -8.27
N LYS A 10 16.87 -11.07 -9.17
CA LYS A 10 16.74 -12.52 -8.98
C LYS A 10 17.43 -12.99 -7.70
N ASN A 11 18.65 -12.51 -7.43
CA ASN A 11 19.40 -12.91 -6.25
C ASN A 11 18.78 -12.39 -4.95
N ASP A 12 18.38 -11.12 -4.92
CA ASP A 12 17.76 -10.48 -3.75
C ASP A 12 16.37 -11.08 -3.48
N GLU A 13 15.58 -11.31 -4.53
CA GLU A 13 14.27 -11.96 -4.48
C GLU A 13 14.39 -13.39 -3.93
N LEU A 14 15.34 -14.19 -4.44
CA LEU A 14 15.56 -15.56 -3.97
C LEU A 14 15.94 -15.59 -2.48
N ALA A 15 16.76 -14.66 -2.02
CA ALA A 15 17.14 -14.55 -0.61
C ALA A 15 15.91 -14.26 0.28
N LYS A 16 15.09 -13.27 -0.09
CA LYS A 16 13.83 -12.94 0.60
C LYS A 16 12.85 -14.12 0.56
N SER A 17 12.75 -14.80 -0.58
CA SER A 17 11.85 -15.93 -0.79
C SER A 17 12.19 -17.14 0.06
N LYS A 18 13.47 -17.45 0.28
CA LYS A 18 13.87 -18.52 1.22
C LYS A 18 13.42 -18.24 2.65
N ILE A 19 13.51 -16.98 3.09
CA ILE A 19 13.05 -16.56 4.42
C ILE A 19 11.52 -16.71 4.53
N LEU A 20 10.79 -16.23 3.52
CA LEU A 20 9.33 -16.34 3.48
C LEU A 20 8.87 -17.80 3.47
N ALA A 21 9.46 -18.64 2.62
CA ALA A 21 9.12 -20.06 2.51
C ALA A 21 9.29 -20.79 3.85
N LYS A 22 10.38 -20.49 4.57
CA LYS A 22 10.60 -21.00 5.93
C LYS A 22 9.53 -20.50 6.91
N GLY A 23 9.21 -19.20 6.88
CA GLY A 23 8.17 -18.62 7.74
C GLY A 23 6.76 -19.18 7.50
N LEU A 24 6.48 -19.59 6.25
CA LEU A 24 5.19 -20.16 5.83
C LEU A 24 5.14 -21.69 5.88
N ASN A 25 6.22 -22.36 6.29
CA ASN A 25 6.38 -23.81 6.30
C ASN A 25 6.11 -24.47 4.93
N ILE A 26 6.68 -23.90 3.87
CA ILE A 26 6.63 -24.46 2.52
C ILE A 26 7.62 -25.62 2.41
N SER A 27 7.19 -26.74 1.81
CA SER A 27 8.08 -27.87 1.55
C SER A 27 9.17 -27.48 0.55
N GLU A 28 10.32 -28.14 0.62
CA GLU A 28 11.41 -27.90 -0.33
C GLU A 28 10.98 -28.19 -1.78
N SER A 29 10.18 -29.25 -1.99
CA SER A 29 9.62 -29.58 -3.30
C SER A 29 8.76 -28.45 -3.86
N ASP A 30 7.81 -27.93 -3.07
CA ASP A 30 6.89 -26.89 -3.51
C ASP A 30 7.66 -25.58 -3.74
N PHE A 31 8.62 -25.27 -2.87
CA PHE A 31 9.49 -24.11 -3.04
C PHE A 31 10.23 -24.15 -4.38
N ILE A 32 10.84 -25.29 -4.72
CA ILE A 32 11.58 -25.48 -5.97
C ILE A 32 10.65 -25.33 -7.18
N ASN A 33 9.50 -26.01 -7.19
CA ASN A 33 8.54 -25.96 -8.30
C ASN A 33 8.01 -24.53 -8.52
N ILE A 34 7.66 -23.83 -7.43
CA ILE A 34 7.21 -22.44 -7.49
C ILE A 34 8.35 -21.53 -7.98
N GLN A 35 9.58 -21.71 -7.50
CA GLN A 35 10.72 -20.91 -7.94
C GLN A 35 11.00 -21.09 -9.43
N PHE A 36 10.88 -22.31 -9.97
CA PHE A 36 11.05 -22.53 -11.41
C PHE A 36 10.06 -21.74 -12.26
N TRP A 37 8.80 -21.67 -11.84
CA TRP A 37 7.81 -20.87 -12.55
C TRP A 37 8.14 -19.37 -12.50
N PHE A 38 8.58 -18.85 -11.35
CA PHE A 38 8.98 -17.44 -11.22
C PHE A 38 10.27 -17.10 -11.96
N ASP A 39 11.23 -18.04 -12.03
CA ASP A 39 12.43 -17.91 -12.85
C ASP A 39 12.07 -17.84 -14.34
N LEU A 40 11.11 -18.67 -14.79
CA LEU A 40 10.59 -18.62 -16.16
C LEU A 40 9.85 -17.30 -16.44
N LEU A 41 9.02 -16.84 -15.51
CA LEU A 41 8.33 -15.55 -15.61
C LEU A 41 9.32 -14.40 -15.78
N LEU A 42 10.39 -14.37 -14.97
CA LEU A 42 11.43 -13.34 -15.04
C LEU A 42 12.18 -13.38 -16.37
N LEU A 43 12.56 -14.58 -16.82
CA LEU A 43 13.23 -14.79 -18.11
C LEU A 43 12.36 -14.28 -19.26
N LYS A 44 11.06 -14.62 -19.27
CA LYS A 44 10.12 -14.15 -20.29
C LYS A 44 9.90 -12.65 -20.27
N HIS A 45 9.99 -12.01 -19.11
CA HIS A 45 9.97 -10.55 -19.01
C HIS A 45 11.25 -9.91 -19.56
N GLU A 46 12.41 -10.51 -19.31
CA GLU A 46 13.70 -10.07 -19.86
C GLU A 46 13.73 -10.18 -21.39
N GLU A 47 13.27 -11.31 -21.93
CA GLU A 47 13.22 -11.61 -23.37
C GLU A 47 12.08 -10.91 -24.11
N ALA A 48 11.14 -10.26 -23.40
CA ALA A 48 9.93 -9.73 -24.00
C ALA A 48 10.24 -8.68 -25.09
N THR A 49 9.71 -8.95 -26.29
CA THR A 49 9.77 -8.07 -27.46
C THR A 49 8.61 -7.07 -27.43
N SER A 50 8.58 -6.12 -28.36
CA SER A 50 7.44 -5.22 -28.58
C SER A 50 6.29 -5.87 -29.37
N SER A 51 6.43 -7.13 -29.82
CA SER A 51 5.40 -7.82 -30.61
C SER A 51 4.24 -8.24 -29.73
N HIS A 52 3.03 -7.76 -30.07
CA HIS A 52 1.83 -8.09 -29.33
C HIS A 52 1.49 -9.59 -29.40
N GLU A 53 1.68 -10.22 -30.56
CA GLU A 53 1.36 -11.63 -30.77
C GLU A 53 2.30 -12.53 -29.97
N GLU A 54 3.60 -12.26 -29.98
CA GLU A 54 4.59 -13.00 -29.20
C GLU A 54 4.33 -12.87 -27.69
N GLN A 55 3.99 -11.66 -27.23
CA GLN A 55 3.61 -11.42 -25.85
C GLN A 55 2.32 -12.19 -25.46
N LEU A 56 1.34 -12.28 -26.35
CA LEU A 56 0.10 -13.03 -26.11
C LEU A 56 0.33 -14.55 -26.06
N ILE A 57 1.22 -15.08 -26.91
CA ILE A 57 1.64 -16.49 -26.88
C ILE A 57 2.31 -16.77 -25.53
N THR A 58 3.27 -15.91 -25.15
CA THR A 58 4.00 -16.02 -23.89
C THR A 58 3.07 -15.97 -22.67
N GLU A 59 2.09 -15.05 -22.66
CA GLU A 59 1.05 -14.96 -21.62
C GLU A 59 0.30 -16.28 -21.44
N LYS A 60 -0.19 -16.87 -22.55
CA LYS A 60 -0.95 -18.12 -22.52
C LYS A 60 -0.09 -19.31 -22.07
N GLU A 61 1.15 -19.38 -22.52
CA GLU A 61 2.10 -20.42 -22.10
C GLU A 61 2.39 -20.36 -20.60
N LEU A 62 2.64 -19.16 -20.07
CA LEU A 62 2.88 -18.95 -18.64
C LEU A 62 1.64 -19.25 -17.80
N GLU A 63 0.45 -18.86 -18.27
CA GLU A 63 -0.82 -19.21 -17.61
C GLU A 63 -1.04 -20.73 -17.59
N ALA A 64 -0.83 -21.42 -18.70
CA ALA A 64 -0.99 -22.87 -18.77
C ALA A 64 -0.05 -23.59 -17.78
N LYS A 65 1.23 -23.20 -17.75
CA LYS A 65 2.22 -23.73 -16.79
C LYS A 65 1.88 -23.38 -15.34
N PHE A 66 1.35 -22.19 -15.09
CA PHE A 66 0.90 -21.82 -13.74
C PHE A 66 -0.25 -22.70 -13.28
N ASN A 67 -1.23 -22.93 -14.17
CA ASN A 67 -2.38 -23.78 -13.88
C ASN A 67 -1.96 -25.23 -13.62
N GLU A 68 -1.01 -25.76 -14.40
CA GLU A 68 -0.40 -27.07 -14.17
C GLU A 68 0.24 -27.13 -12.77
N LEU A 69 1.16 -26.20 -12.48
CA LEU A 69 1.85 -26.06 -11.18
C LEU A 69 0.85 -26.15 -10.02
N VAL A 70 -0.16 -25.27 -10.00
CA VAL A 70 -1.11 -25.21 -8.89
C VAL A 70 -2.05 -26.42 -8.84
N SER A 71 -2.32 -27.08 -9.97
CA SER A 71 -3.25 -28.22 -10.02
C SER A 71 -2.66 -29.56 -9.58
N SER A 72 -1.36 -29.79 -9.81
CA SER A 72 -0.76 -31.13 -9.66
C SER A 72 0.63 -31.16 -9.04
N GLU A 73 1.39 -30.06 -9.04
CA GLU A 73 2.82 -30.08 -8.68
C GLU A 73 3.12 -29.58 -7.27
N ILE A 74 2.15 -28.91 -6.63
CA ILE A 74 2.31 -28.35 -5.27
C ILE A 74 1.08 -28.58 -4.41
N GLU A 75 1.26 -28.50 -3.11
CA GLU A 75 0.15 -28.54 -2.17
C GLU A 75 -0.61 -27.22 -2.14
N ARG A 76 -1.93 -27.29 -1.94
CA ARG A 76 -2.79 -26.09 -1.82
C ARG A 76 -2.34 -25.11 -0.74
N LYS A 77 -1.78 -25.62 0.37
CA LYS A 77 -1.26 -24.78 1.47
C LYS A 77 -0.15 -23.83 1.00
N SER A 78 0.56 -24.19 -0.08
CA SER A 78 1.68 -23.43 -0.63
C SER A 78 1.23 -22.22 -1.47
N TYR A 79 -0.06 -22.09 -1.78
CA TYR A 79 -0.59 -20.93 -2.50
C TYR A 79 -0.39 -19.63 -1.71
N LYS A 80 -0.26 -19.70 -0.37
CA LYS A 80 -0.01 -18.54 0.49
C LYS A 80 1.40 -17.96 0.32
N TYR A 81 2.30 -18.74 -0.27
CA TYR A 81 3.63 -18.29 -0.69
C TYR A 81 3.64 -17.72 -2.12
N ILE A 82 2.75 -18.19 -3.01
CA ILE A 82 2.67 -17.69 -4.39
C ILE A 82 2.16 -16.25 -4.43
N LEU A 83 1.06 -15.95 -3.74
CA LEU A 83 0.43 -14.63 -3.79
C LEU A 83 1.39 -13.47 -3.49
N PRO A 84 2.13 -13.44 -2.37
CA PRO A 84 3.08 -12.36 -2.12
C PRO A 84 4.18 -12.26 -3.19
N LYS A 85 4.64 -13.38 -3.75
CA LYS A 85 5.59 -13.34 -4.88
C LYS A 85 4.99 -12.68 -6.11
N LEU A 86 3.74 -13.02 -6.48
CA LEU A 86 3.05 -12.36 -7.59
C LEU A 86 2.92 -10.84 -7.37
N LEU A 87 2.61 -10.41 -6.14
CA LEU A 87 2.54 -8.98 -5.81
C LEU A 87 3.89 -8.27 -5.99
N ASN A 88 4.98 -8.88 -5.51
CA ASN A 88 6.33 -8.35 -5.66
C ASN A 88 6.74 -8.25 -7.15
N TYR A 89 6.56 -9.33 -7.91
CA TYR A 89 6.86 -9.34 -9.35
C TYR A 89 6.03 -8.33 -10.12
N ASN A 90 4.73 -8.20 -9.81
CA ASN A 90 3.88 -7.20 -10.45
C ASN A 90 4.33 -5.78 -10.12
N ASN A 91 4.77 -5.52 -8.89
CA ASN A 91 5.35 -4.24 -8.51
C ASN A 91 6.61 -3.91 -9.32
N GLU A 92 7.54 -4.86 -9.43
CA GLU A 92 8.81 -4.68 -10.14
C GLU A 92 8.65 -4.59 -11.66
N PHE A 93 7.71 -5.34 -12.25
CA PHE A 93 7.40 -5.29 -13.69
C PHE A 93 6.75 -3.98 -14.10
N ASN A 94 6.03 -3.34 -13.18
CA ASN A 94 5.49 -1.99 -13.36
C ASN A 94 6.43 -0.90 -12.81
N GLY A 95 7.61 -1.29 -12.30
CA GLY A 95 8.63 -0.40 -11.79
C GLY A 95 9.67 -0.06 -12.86
N ALA A 96 10.55 0.88 -12.53
CA ALA A 96 11.63 1.31 -13.43
C ALA A 96 12.95 0.56 -13.21
N PHE A 97 13.02 -0.37 -12.25
CA PHE A 97 14.27 -1.04 -11.86
C PHE A 97 14.77 -2.04 -12.90
N LEU A 98 13.90 -2.95 -13.37
CA LEU A 98 14.29 -4.02 -14.31
C LEU A 98 14.50 -3.52 -15.73
N ARG A 99 13.50 -2.85 -16.29
CA ARG A 99 13.52 -2.22 -17.62
C ARG A 99 12.55 -1.06 -17.65
N SER A 100 12.82 -0.08 -18.52
CA SER A 100 11.94 1.08 -18.72
C SER A 100 10.71 0.77 -19.58
N LEU A 101 10.80 -0.21 -20.49
CA LEU A 101 9.70 -0.58 -21.38
C LEU A 101 8.71 -1.51 -20.68
N TYR A 102 7.47 -1.06 -20.54
CA TYR A 102 6.37 -1.83 -19.98
C TYR A 102 6.00 -3.04 -20.86
N VAL A 103 5.89 -4.23 -20.24
CA VAL A 103 5.47 -5.48 -20.90
C VAL A 103 4.00 -5.75 -20.61
N ALA A 104 3.12 -5.21 -21.46
CA ALA A 104 1.69 -5.12 -21.18
C ALA A 104 1.00 -6.46 -20.91
N ARG A 105 1.29 -7.50 -21.69
CA ARG A 105 0.63 -8.81 -21.51
C ARG A 105 1.06 -9.56 -20.26
N LEU A 106 2.33 -9.44 -19.85
CA LEU A 106 2.78 -10.00 -18.58
C LEU A 106 2.18 -9.25 -17.39
N GLY A 107 2.07 -7.92 -17.50
CA GLY A 107 1.33 -7.13 -16.52
C GLY A 107 -0.14 -7.56 -16.41
N ALA A 108 -0.81 -7.81 -17.54
CA ALA A 108 -2.19 -8.31 -17.57
C ALA A 108 -2.32 -9.70 -16.94
N LEU A 109 -1.41 -10.64 -17.27
CA LEU A 109 -1.37 -11.97 -16.66
C LEU A 109 -1.32 -11.89 -15.13
N LEU A 110 -0.47 -11.03 -14.58
CA LEU A 110 -0.37 -10.90 -13.12
C LEU A 110 -1.59 -10.18 -12.54
N ARG A 111 -1.86 -8.96 -12.99
CA ARG A 111 -2.82 -8.02 -12.39
C ARG A 111 -4.27 -8.39 -12.64
N GLU A 112 -4.61 -8.86 -13.84
CA GLU A 112 -5.99 -9.10 -14.25
C GLU A 112 -6.41 -10.56 -14.07
N ASN A 113 -5.44 -11.47 -13.92
CA ASN A 113 -5.69 -12.90 -13.89
C ASN A 113 -5.18 -13.58 -12.60
N LEU A 114 -3.86 -13.74 -12.44
CA LEU A 114 -3.32 -14.59 -11.37
C LEU A 114 -3.51 -14.01 -9.96
N ILE A 115 -3.23 -12.71 -9.77
CA ILE A 115 -3.40 -12.03 -8.46
C ILE A 115 -4.87 -12.06 -8.03
N PRO A 116 -5.85 -11.62 -8.84
CA PRO A 116 -7.26 -11.67 -8.46
C PRO A 116 -7.74 -13.09 -8.12
N LYS A 117 -7.30 -14.12 -8.85
CA LYS A 117 -7.65 -15.52 -8.56
C LYS A 117 -7.26 -15.93 -7.14
N LEU A 118 -6.04 -15.60 -6.69
CA LEU A 118 -5.55 -15.96 -5.36
C LEU A 118 -6.03 -15.04 -4.25
N VAL A 119 -6.09 -13.72 -4.49
CA VAL A 119 -6.58 -12.74 -3.50
C VAL A 119 -8.01 -13.06 -3.10
N ASN A 120 -8.86 -13.42 -4.07
CA ASN A 120 -10.27 -13.73 -3.86
C ASN A 120 -10.53 -15.21 -3.47
N ASP A 121 -9.51 -16.07 -3.44
CA ASP A 121 -9.67 -17.45 -2.96
C ASP A 121 -9.87 -17.46 -1.43
N LYS A 122 -11.12 -17.67 -1.01
CA LYS A 122 -11.51 -17.77 0.40
C LYS A 122 -10.95 -19.00 1.11
N LYS A 123 -10.53 -20.04 0.36
CA LYS A 123 -9.89 -21.23 0.93
C LYS A 123 -8.42 -20.99 1.24
N LEU A 124 -7.84 -19.90 0.74
CA LEU A 124 -6.49 -19.49 1.10
C LEU A 124 -6.52 -18.82 2.48
N VAL A 125 -6.11 -19.57 3.50
CA VAL A 125 -6.10 -19.11 4.90
C VAL A 125 -4.72 -18.59 5.26
N TYR A 126 -4.67 -17.42 5.89
CA TYR A 126 -3.48 -16.87 6.52
C TYR A 126 -3.72 -16.80 8.03
N SER A 127 -2.81 -17.34 8.84
CA SER A 127 -2.73 -16.92 10.24
C SER A 127 -2.17 -15.49 10.34
N PRO A 128 -2.32 -14.81 11.50
CA PRO A 128 -1.62 -13.56 11.77
C PRO A 128 -0.11 -13.64 11.54
N GLU A 129 0.53 -14.75 11.93
CA GLU A 129 1.97 -14.99 11.76
C GLU A 129 2.33 -15.21 10.29
N ASP A 130 1.49 -15.91 9.52
CA ASP A 130 1.69 -16.04 8.07
C ASP A 130 1.68 -14.67 7.41
N PHE A 131 0.70 -13.82 7.74
CA PHE A 131 0.57 -12.49 7.15
C PHE A 131 1.70 -11.55 7.59
N PHE A 132 2.16 -11.66 8.84
CA PHE A 132 3.35 -10.97 9.31
C PHE A 132 4.58 -11.33 8.45
N ASN A 133 4.85 -12.63 8.23
CA ASN A 133 5.95 -13.08 7.36
C ASN A 133 5.80 -12.57 5.92
N VAL A 134 4.58 -12.55 5.39
CA VAL A 134 4.27 -11.95 4.09
C VAL A 134 4.67 -10.48 4.05
N THR A 135 4.30 -9.70 5.06
CA THR A 135 4.65 -8.27 5.08
C THR A 135 6.15 -8.02 5.26
N ILE A 136 6.87 -8.90 5.97
CA ILE A 136 8.35 -8.84 6.01
C ILE A 136 8.93 -8.99 4.60
N TYR A 137 8.42 -9.95 3.82
CA TYR A 137 8.89 -10.19 2.45
C TYR A 137 8.63 -9.00 1.52
N LEU A 138 7.49 -8.31 1.69
CA LEU A 138 7.04 -7.23 0.80
C LEU A 138 7.53 -5.83 1.18
N LYS A 139 8.10 -5.63 2.37
CA LYS A 139 8.34 -4.28 2.89
C LYS A 139 9.44 -3.51 2.16
N ASP A 140 10.47 -4.21 1.66
CA ASP A 140 11.66 -3.59 1.06
C ASP A 140 11.60 -3.67 -0.46
N ASN A 141 11.45 -2.53 -1.13
CA ASN A 141 11.23 -2.45 -2.57
C ASN A 141 12.26 -1.52 -3.22
N TYR A 142 12.68 -1.81 -4.46
CA TYR A 142 13.52 -0.86 -5.22
C TYR A 142 12.72 0.37 -5.63
N PHE A 143 11.44 0.16 -5.93
CA PHE A 143 10.49 1.20 -6.30
C PHE A 143 9.07 0.70 -6.04
N VAL A 144 8.21 1.52 -5.43
CA VAL A 144 6.78 1.19 -5.28
C VAL A 144 6.01 1.77 -6.45
N SER A 145 5.62 0.89 -7.39
CA SER A 145 4.97 1.32 -8.62
C SER A 145 3.57 1.90 -8.38
N PRO A 146 3.22 3.04 -9.02
CA PRO A 146 1.86 3.57 -8.96
C PRO A 146 0.86 2.72 -9.77
N ASN A 147 1.32 1.82 -10.65
CA ASN A 147 0.49 1.07 -11.59
C ASN A 147 0.23 -0.39 -11.16
N SER A 148 0.85 -0.85 -10.08
CA SER A 148 0.83 -2.25 -9.64
C SER A 148 -0.28 -2.61 -8.66
N ASN A 149 -1.02 -1.63 -8.12
CA ASN A 149 -1.97 -1.80 -7.00
C ASN A 149 -1.34 -2.47 -5.76
N PHE A 150 -0.02 -2.35 -5.57
CA PHE A 150 0.72 -3.14 -4.61
C PHE A 150 0.19 -3.02 -3.17
N LEU A 151 0.02 -1.79 -2.68
CA LEU A 151 -0.53 -1.54 -1.35
C LEU A 151 -2.00 -1.94 -1.24
N GLU A 152 -2.78 -1.67 -2.29
CA GLU A 152 -4.20 -1.98 -2.35
C GLU A 152 -4.45 -3.49 -2.21
N ASP A 153 -3.66 -4.31 -2.91
CA ASP A 153 -3.77 -5.76 -2.89
C ASP A 153 -3.25 -6.36 -1.58
N ILE A 154 -2.19 -5.80 -0.98
CA ILE A 154 -1.74 -6.18 0.37
C ILE A 154 -2.85 -5.94 1.40
N LEU A 155 -3.48 -4.77 1.39
CA LEU A 155 -4.58 -4.45 2.30
C LEU A 155 -5.84 -5.26 1.98
N LYS A 156 -6.02 -5.69 0.73
CA LYS A 156 -7.13 -6.56 0.34
C LYS A 156 -6.98 -7.97 0.89
N ILE A 157 -5.75 -8.49 1.04
CA ILE A 157 -5.49 -9.77 1.72
C ILE A 157 -6.06 -9.73 3.14
N GLU A 158 -5.73 -8.68 3.90
CA GLU A 158 -6.27 -8.45 5.24
C GLU A 158 -7.81 -8.33 5.20
N ASN A 159 -8.35 -7.41 4.40
CA ASN A 159 -9.77 -7.09 4.42
C ASN A 159 -10.67 -8.31 4.11
N VAL A 160 -10.30 -9.10 3.10
CA VAL A 160 -11.09 -10.28 2.68
C VAL A 160 -11.10 -11.38 3.75
N ARG A 161 -10.07 -11.44 4.60
CA ARG A 161 -9.84 -12.55 5.54
C ARG A 161 -10.02 -12.16 7.00
N GLY A 162 -10.00 -10.86 7.31
CA GLY A 162 -10.06 -10.33 8.67
C GLY A 162 -8.96 -10.87 9.58
N ILE A 163 -7.72 -10.94 9.08
CA ILE A 163 -6.61 -11.60 9.77
C ILE A 163 -6.30 -10.88 11.09
N PHE A 164 -6.38 -9.54 11.10
CA PHE A 164 -6.15 -8.75 12.32
C PHE A 164 -7.21 -8.94 13.41
N LYS A 165 -8.38 -9.52 13.11
CA LYS A 165 -9.37 -9.87 14.16
C LYS A 165 -8.88 -10.98 15.08
N GLN A 166 -7.91 -11.77 14.61
CA GLN A 166 -7.34 -12.91 15.33
C GLN A 166 -5.89 -12.63 15.79
N ALA A 167 -5.33 -11.48 15.41
CA ALA A 167 -3.96 -11.12 15.72
C ALA A 167 -3.82 -10.57 17.15
N THR A 168 -2.69 -10.87 17.78
CA THR A 168 -2.28 -10.12 18.98
C THR A 168 -1.91 -8.69 18.60
N SER A 169 -2.02 -7.74 19.53
CA SER A 169 -1.64 -6.33 19.30
C SER A 169 -0.19 -6.21 18.80
N LYS A 170 0.73 -7.05 19.29
CA LYS A 170 2.13 -7.07 18.84
C LYS A 170 2.26 -7.49 17.37
N VAL A 171 1.62 -8.59 16.97
CA VAL A 171 1.69 -9.08 15.57
C VAL A 171 1.03 -8.07 14.63
N LYS A 172 -0.12 -7.52 15.02
CA LYS A 172 -0.81 -6.46 14.27
C LYS A 172 0.07 -5.22 14.09
N PHE A 173 0.69 -4.76 15.18
CA PHE A 173 1.59 -3.59 15.16
C PHE A 173 2.75 -3.80 14.17
N GLU A 174 3.51 -4.88 14.31
CA GLU A 174 4.66 -5.15 13.44
C GLU A 174 4.24 -5.37 11.97
N THR A 175 3.08 -5.99 11.73
CA THR A 175 2.54 -6.17 10.37
C THR A 175 2.18 -4.82 9.73
N LEU A 176 1.46 -3.96 10.45
CA LEU A 176 1.10 -2.62 9.96
C LEU A 176 2.33 -1.72 9.81
N LYS A 177 3.34 -1.87 10.66
CA LYS A 177 4.63 -1.18 10.53
C LYS A 177 5.35 -1.55 9.23
N ASN A 178 5.37 -2.83 8.86
CA ASN A 178 5.91 -3.26 7.56
C ASN A 178 5.13 -2.65 6.38
N ILE A 179 3.79 -2.59 6.45
CA ILE A 179 2.97 -1.98 5.40
C ILE A 179 3.19 -0.46 5.33
N LEU A 180 3.31 0.21 6.47
CA LEU A 180 3.66 1.63 6.56
C LEU A 180 5.05 1.91 5.99
N HIS A 181 5.99 0.96 6.09
CA HIS A 181 7.30 1.10 5.46
C HIS A 181 7.22 1.17 3.92
N ILE A 182 6.30 0.42 3.30
CA ILE A 182 6.04 0.52 1.86
C ILE A 182 5.48 1.90 1.50
N ILE A 183 4.61 2.48 2.34
CA ILE A 183 4.14 3.87 2.17
C ILE A 183 5.32 4.84 2.30
N TYR A 184 6.19 4.65 3.30
CA TYR A 184 7.38 5.48 3.49
C TYR A 184 8.28 5.53 2.23
N GLN A 185 8.46 4.41 1.53
CA GLN A 185 9.30 4.27 0.33
C GLN A 185 8.70 4.86 -0.96
N LYS A 186 7.42 5.27 -0.97
CA LYS A 186 6.83 5.80 -2.20
C LYS A 186 7.49 7.11 -2.58
N THR A 187 8.00 7.17 -3.80
CA THR A 187 8.61 8.40 -4.34
C THR A 187 7.60 9.54 -4.46
N TYR A 188 6.33 9.22 -4.69
CA TYR A 188 5.23 10.18 -4.78
C TYR A 188 3.88 9.57 -4.35
N HIS A 189 3.05 10.35 -3.68
CA HIS A 189 1.70 9.96 -3.23
C HIS A 189 0.63 10.78 -3.96
N HIS A 190 -0.03 10.14 -4.93
CA HIS A 190 -1.21 10.72 -5.61
C HIS A 190 -2.42 10.87 -4.68
N ASP A 191 -2.54 9.98 -3.69
CA ASP A 191 -3.61 9.95 -2.71
C ASP A 191 -3.13 9.29 -1.39
N ILE A 192 -4.03 9.30 -0.40
CA ILE A 192 -3.83 8.70 0.91
C ILE A 192 -4.85 7.58 1.19
N ILE A 193 -5.43 6.95 0.16
CA ILE A 193 -6.50 5.95 0.31
C ILE A 193 -6.02 4.76 1.13
N CYS A 194 -4.85 4.21 0.81
CA CYS A 194 -4.26 3.08 1.54
C CYS A 194 -3.88 3.48 2.98
N PHE A 195 -3.37 4.70 3.19
CA PHE A 195 -3.11 5.19 4.55
C PHE A 195 -4.39 5.31 5.38
N LYS A 196 -5.47 5.86 4.83
CA LYS A 196 -6.78 5.92 5.51
C LYS A 196 -7.34 4.52 5.83
N LYS A 197 -7.10 3.52 4.97
CA LYS A 197 -7.47 2.13 5.27
C LYS A 197 -6.68 1.59 6.47
N ILE A 198 -5.38 1.89 6.58
CA ILE A 198 -4.56 1.52 7.73
C ILE A 198 -5.08 2.18 9.01
N LEU A 199 -5.38 3.48 8.98
CA LEU A 199 -5.94 4.20 10.13
C LEU A 199 -7.22 3.54 10.66
N LYS A 200 -8.08 3.02 9.78
CA LYS A 200 -9.32 2.31 10.15
C LYS A 200 -9.10 0.93 10.75
N LEU A 201 -7.89 0.36 10.63
CA LEU A 201 -7.57 -0.94 11.23
C LEU A 201 -7.13 -0.81 12.68
N VAL A 202 -6.79 0.39 13.16
CA VAL A 202 -6.38 0.65 14.54
C VAL A 202 -7.57 0.50 15.49
N SER A 203 -7.35 -0.05 16.68
CA SER A 203 -8.31 -0.15 17.77
C SER A 203 -7.80 0.52 19.05
N GLU A 204 -8.69 0.75 20.03
CA GLU A 204 -8.38 1.34 21.33
C GLU A 204 -7.19 0.68 22.06
N THR A 205 -7.03 -0.62 21.87
CA THR A 205 -5.94 -1.41 22.48
C THR A 205 -4.57 -1.22 21.82
N ASP A 206 -4.49 -0.57 20.65
CA ASP A 206 -3.26 -0.45 19.85
C ASP A 206 -2.44 0.81 20.20
N SER A 207 -2.22 1.05 21.50
CA SER A 207 -1.52 2.25 22.00
C SER A 207 -0.15 2.50 21.35
N GLU A 208 0.65 1.45 21.16
CA GLU A 208 1.97 1.53 20.52
C GLU A 208 1.87 1.95 19.04
N LEU A 209 0.89 1.40 18.31
CA LEU A 209 0.65 1.76 16.91
C LEU A 209 0.17 3.21 16.78
N ILE A 210 -0.69 3.67 17.68
CA ILE A 210 -1.12 5.08 17.73
C ILE A 210 0.10 5.98 17.93
N GLY A 211 0.98 5.64 18.88
CA GLY A 211 2.24 6.35 19.09
C GLY A 211 3.15 6.37 17.86
N TYR A 212 3.24 5.24 17.14
CA TYR A 212 4.00 5.16 15.89
C TYR A 212 3.41 6.06 14.79
N LEU A 213 2.08 6.05 14.60
CA LEU A 213 1.39 6.84 13.58
C LEU A 213 1.54 8.35 13.81
N LYS A 214 1.58 8.82 15.07
CA LYS A 214 1.86 10.22 15.40
C LYS A 214 3.24 10.69 14.96
N ASN A 215 4.21 9.77 14.86
CA ASN A 215 5.58 10.06 14.44
C ASN A 215 5.85 9.65 12.99
N PHE A 216 4.88 9.06 12.30
CA PHE A 216 5.05 8.57 10.95
C PHE A 216 5.26 9.73 9.98
N GLN A 217 6.32 9.62 9.19
CA GLN A 217 6.66 10.52 8.10
C GLN A 217 7.06 9.69 6.90
N VAL A 218 6.77 10.18 5.70
CA VAL A 218 7.20 9.59 4.43
C VAL A 218 8.57 10.10 4.03
N GLU A 219 9.35 9.29 3.30
CA GLU A 219 10.74 9.61 2.95
C GLU A 219 10.85 10.92 2.16
N ASN A 220 9.95 11.11 1.20
CA ASN A 220 9.88 12.30 0.37
C ASN A 220 9.35 13.55 1.10
N LYS A 221 8.92 13.44 2.37
CA LYS A 221 8.36 14.56 3.14
C LYS A 221 7.19 15.27 2.43
N GLN A 222 6.40 14.55 1.65
CA GLN A 222 5.31 15.12 0.88
C GLN A 222 4.30 15.87 1.78
N GLY A 223 3.77 16.97 1.26
CA GLY A 223 2.93 17.92 1.99
C GLY A 223 1.74 17.33 2.71
N CYS A 224 1.02 16.41 2.05
CA CYS A 224 -0.15 15.76 2.62
C CYS A 224 0.16 15.03 3.93
N TYR A 225 1.32 14.36 4.04
CA TYR A 225 1.73 13.66 5.25
C TYR A 225 2.22 14.61 6.35
N LYS A 226 2.74 15.80 6.02
CA LYS A 226 3.01 16.85 7.01
C LYS A 226 1.72 17.33 7.66
N ILE A 227 0.69 17.62 6.85
CA ILE A 227 -0.62 18.03 7.38
C ILE A 227 -1.27 16.92 8.20
N ILE A 228 -1.19 15.66 7.75
CA ILE A 228 -1.66 14.50 8.54
C ILE A 228 -0.93 14.45 9.88
N ASN A 229 0.39 14.62 9.89
CA ASN A 229 1.20 14.59 11.10
C ASN A 229 0.78 15.71 12.08
N ASP A 230 0.56 16.93 11.56
CA ASP A 230 0.07 18.05 12.37
C ASP A 230 -1.29 17.75 12.99
N ILE A 231 -2.25 17.20 12.21
CA ILE A 231 -3.57 16.80 12.73
C ILE A 231 -3.43 15.71 13.80
N LEU A 232 -2.58 14.70 13.56
CA LEU A 232 -2.40 13.58 14.50
C LEU A 232 -1.80 14.00 15.84
N ASN A 233 -1.06 15.11 15.88
CA ASN A 233 -0.38 15.63 17.07
C ASN A 233 -1.12 16.75 17.81
N LEU A 234 -2.35 17.13 17.39
CA LEU A 234 -3.19 18.06 18.16
C LEU A 234 -3.76 17.42 19.43
N ASP A 235 -3.79 18.09 20.56
CA ASP A 235 -4.45 17.54 21.76
C ASP A 235 -5.92 17.97 21.81
N LEU A 236 -6.81 17.21 21.15
CA LEU A 236 -8.22 17.56 21.03
C LEU A 236 -9.04 17.04 22.22
N PHE A 237 -8.85 15.76 22.57
CA PHE A 237 -9.59 15.13 23.66
C PHE A 237 -8.65 14.50 24.68
N LYS A 238 -9.08 14.47 25.95
CA LYS A 238 -8.32 13.84 27.05
C LYS A 238 -8.23 12.33 26.89
N ASP A 239 -9.29 11.71 26.38
CA ASP A 239 -9.31 10.28 26.09
C ASP A 239 -8.53 10.02 24.79
N ASN A 240 -7.45 9.25 24.88
CA ASN A 240 -6.53 9.03 23.76
C ASN A 240 -7.18 8.31 22.57
N TRP A 241 -8.19 7.46 22.82
CA TRP A 241 -8.88 6.76 21.75
C TRP A 241 -9.88 7.67 21.03
N ASN A 242 -10.74 8.38 21.76
CA ASN A 242 -11.66 9.36 21.19
C ASN A 242 -10.91 10.47 20.44
N ASP A 243 -9.78 10.92 20.99
CA ASP A 243 -8.87 11.87 20.33
C ASP A 243 -8.32 11.31 19.00
N PHE A 244 -7.89 10.06 18.98
CA PHE A 244 -7.40 9.42 17.77
C PHE A 244 -8.52 9.18 16.74
N GLU A 245 -9.69 8.70 17.18
CA GLU A 245 -10.83 8.39 16.32
C GLU A 245 -11.33 9.66 15.60
N ILE A 246 -11.50 10.77 16.34
CA ILE A 246 -11.95 12.02 15.72
C ILE A 246 -10.93 12.55 14.70
N LYS A 247 -9.63 12.38 14.95
CA LYS A 247 -8.57 12.77 14.00
C LYS A 247 -8.62 11.95 12.71
N ILE A 248 -8.93 10.66 12.77
CA ILE A 248 -9.15 9.85 11.56
C ILE A 248 -10.34 10.37 10.76
N GLN A 249 -11.43 10.73 11.45
CA GLN A 249 -12.59 11.34 10.80
C GLN A 249 -12.24 12.67 10.15
N LEU A 250 -11.47 13.52 10.83
CA LEU A 250 -10.98 14.79 10.30
C LEU A 250 -10.11 14.59 9.07
N ILE A 251 -9.08 13.75 9.12
CA ILE A 251 -8.20 13.43 7.97
C ILE A 251 -9.04 12.99 6.77
N SER A 252 -10.03 12.11 7.00
CA SER A 252 -10.93 11.65 5.95
C SER A 252 -11.81 12.77 5.39
N PHE A 253 -12.32 13.66 6.25
CA PHE A 253 -13.17 14.79 5.91
C PHE A 253 -12.43 15.87 5.12
N PHE A 254 -11.24 16.28 5.58
CA PHE A 254 -10.38 17.25 4.89
C PHE A 254 -10.06 16.78 3.45
N ASP A 255 -9.95 15.46 3.20
CA ASP A 255 -9.70 14.89 1.87
C ASP A 255 -10.90 14.96 0.91
N THR A 256 -12.08 15.39 1.39
CA THR A 256 -13.31 15.41 0.58
C THR A 256 -13.57 16.73 -0.14
N ALA A 257 -12.78 17.78 0.14
CA ALA A 257 -12.97 19.11 -0.46
C ALA A 257 -12.61 19.14 -1.96
N ARG A 258 -13.60 18.81 -2.80
CA ARG A 258 -13.51 18.77 -4.27
C ARG A 258 -14.38 19.86 -4.89
N GLY A 259 -14.03 20.29 -6.11
CA GLY A 259 -14.78 21.32 -6.84
C GLY A 259 -14.52 22.73 -6.29
N ALA A 260 -15.21 23.75 -6.82
CA ALA A 260 -14.98 25.15 -6.45
C ALA A 260 -15.57 25.51 -5.06
N ASN A 261 -16.74 24.94 -4.73
CA ASN A 261 -17.52 25.25 -3.53
C ASN A 261 -17.81 23.98 -2.71
N PRO A 262 -18.12 24.11 -1.40
CA PRO A 262 -18.58 22.99 -0.58
C PRO A 262 -19.81 22.31 -1.18
N THR A 263 -19.78 20.97 -1.26
CA THR A 263 -20.96 20.20 -1.67
C THR A 263 -21.92 20.01 -0.49
N SER A 264 -23.18 19.65 -0.76
CA SER A 264 -24.14 19.33 0.32
C SER A 264 -23.64 18.19 1.21
N SER A 265 -22.98 17.18 0.63
CA SER A 265 -22.37 16.08 1.42
C SER A 265 -21.23 16.57 2.30
N TRP A 266 -20.41 17.52 1.84
CA TRP A 266 -19.36 18.13 2.64
C TRP A 266 -19.97 18.95 3.79
N ASN A 267 -20.99 19.77 3.51
CA ASN A 267 -21.67 20.59 4.53
C ASN A 267 -22.33 19.74 5.62
N ASN A 268 -23.00 18.65 5.24
CA ASN A 268 -23.59 17.73 6.20
C ASN A 268 -22.51 17.12 7.10
N LYS A 269 -21.37 16.69 6.52
CA LYS A 269 -20.28 16.12 7.32
C LYS A 269 -19.61 17.15 8.23
N PHE A 270 -19.50 18.39 7.78
CA PHE A 270 -19.01 19.50 8.61
C PHE A 270 -19.93 19.75 9.81
N GLN A 271 -21.26 19.76 9.60
CA GLN A 271 -22.24 19.92 10.67
C GLN A 271 -22.18 18.76 11.68
N GLU A 272 -22.07 17.52 11.22
CA GLU A 272 -21.87 16.34 12.09
C GLU A 272 -20.64 16.51 12.99
N LEU A 273 -19.51 16.91 12.42
CA LEU A 273 -18.27 17.10 13.18
C LEU A 273 -18.36 18.31 14.13
N SER A 274 -19.02 19.39 13.70
CA SER A 274 -19.22 20.61 14.52
C SER A 274 -20.14 20.40 15.72
N ALA A 275 -20.94 19.32 15.71
CA ALA A 275 -21.72 18.93 16.89
C ALA A 275 -20.86 18.25 17.98
N ILE A 276 -19.67 17.76 17.61
CA ILE A 276 -18.75 17.01 18.50
C ILE A 276 -17.56 17.88 18.91
N ILE A 277 -17.00 18.60 17.95
CA ILE A 277 -15.81 19.45 18.11
C ILE A 277 -16.29 20.89 18.26
N ASP A 278 -15.92 21.54 19.37
CA ASP A 278 -16.31 22.93 19.56
C ASP A 278 -15.61 23.87 18.56
N LYS A 279 -16.18 25.08 18.41
CA LYS A 279 -15.70 26.09 17.47
C LYS A 279 -14.21 26.43 17.67
N LYS A 280 -13.76 26.53 18.93
CA LYS A 280 -12.38 26.92 19.24
C LYS A 280 -11.40 25.83 18.79
N MET A 281 -11.70 24.58 19.13
CA MET A 281 -10.92 23.42 18.71
C MET A 281 -10.90 23.28 17.19
N PHE A 282 -12.04 23.51 16.52
CA PHE A 282 -12.10 23.51 15.05
C PHE A 282 -11.17 24.57 14.43
N LEU A 283 -11.15 25.78 14.99
CA LEU A 283 -10.23 26.83 14.54
C LEU A 283 -8.76 26.46 14.79
N GLU A 284 -8.44 25.77 15.89
CA GLU A 284 -7.09 25.24 16.15
C GLU A 284 -6.68 24.21 15.08
N ILE A 285 -7.57 23.28 14.72
CA ILE A 285 -7.35 22.32 13.64
C ILE A 285 -7.13 23.04 12.30
N VAL A 286 -7.99 24.00 11.97
CA VAL A 286 -7.88 24.80 10.74
C VAL A 286 -6.56 25.53 10.68
N HIS A 287 -6.13 26.17 11.78
CA HIS A 287 -4.83 26.84 11.83
C HIS A 287 -3.66 25.87 11.68
N ALA A 288 -3.73 24.66 12.24
CA ALA A 288 -2.71 23.64 12.04
C ALA A 288 -2.58 23.26 10.56
N VAL A 289 -3.71 23.03 9.88
CA VAL A 289 -3.72 22.72 8.44
C VAL A 289 -3.18 23.89 7.60
N LEU A 290 -3.65 25.11 7.85
CA LEU A 290 -3.29 26.30 7.06
C LEU A 290 -1.84 26.77 7.25
N LYS A 291 -1.10 26.29 8.27
CA LYS A 291 0.35 26.54 8.36
C LYS A 291 1.13 25.91 7.21
N ASN A 292 0.55 24.94 6.51
CA ASN A 292 1.17 24.17 5.44
C ASN A 292 0.85 24.71 4.04
N GLU A 293 0.59 26.01 3.88
CA GLU A 293 0.22 26.58 2.58
C GLU A 293 1.26 26.38 1.48
N ASN A 294 2.53 26.31 1.88
CA ASN A 294 3.66 26.02 0.98
C ASN A 294 3.70 24.56 0.50
N CYS A 295 2.86 23.67 1.05
CA CYS A 295 2.89 22.23 0.76
C CYS A 295 2.00 21.81 -0.43
N ARG A 296 1.47 22.76 -1.21
CA ARG A 296 0.61 22.48 -2.38
C ARG A 296 1.36 21.86 -3.57
N ILE A 297 2.67 22.02 -3.59
CA ILE A 297 3.57 21.57 -4.66
C ILE A 297 4.64 20.70 -4.02
N TYR A 298 4.88 19.55 -4.63
CA TYR A 298 5.98 18.67 -4.33
C TYR A 298 7.06 18.83 -5.41
N GLU A 299 8.29 19.09 -4.99
CA GLU A 299 9.45 19.24 -5.87
C GLU A 299 10.32 17.98 -5.78
N PHE A 300 10.62 17.40 -6.93
CA PHE A 300 11.52 16.26 -7.05
C PHE A 300 12.97 16.72 -7.10
N ASP A 301 13.90 15.87 -6.70
CA ASP A 301 15.34 16.17 -6.68
C ASP A 301 15.91 16.56 -8.06
N TYR A 302 15.26 16.14 -9.15
CA TYR A 302 15.63 16.49 -10.52
C TYR A 302 14.92 17.76 -11.05
N GLY A 303 14.28 18.54 -10.16
CA GLY A 303 13.70 19.85 -10.45
C GLY A 303 12.27 19.83 -11.03
N ALA A 304 11.66 18.65 -11.24
CA ALA A 304 10.25 18.60 -11.60
C ALA A 304 9.37 18.99 -10.42
N GLN A 305 8.21 19.60 -10.70
CA GLN A 305 7.25 20.01 -9.69
C GLN A 305 5.87 19.45 -10.01
N TRP A 306 5.34 18.64 -9.09
CA TRP A 306 3.98 18.09 -9.20
C TRP A 306 3.10 18.65 -8.09
N GLY A 307 1.80 18.74 -8.36
CA GLY A 307 0.86 19.24 -7.37
C GLY A 307 0.45 18.16 -6.37
N ASP A 308 0.61 18.41 -5.07
CA ASP A 308 0.07 17.54 -4.03
C ASP A 308 -1.44 17.78 -3.89
N ASP A 309 -2.22 17.01 -4.65
CA ASP A 309 -3.66 17.18 -4.69
C ASP A 309 -4.33 16.85 -3.36
N THR A 310 -3.74 16.01 -2.52
CA THR A 310 -4.29 15.71 -1.19
C THR A 310 -4.06 16.90 -0.26
N ALA A 311 -2.86 17.47 -0.23
CA ALA A 311 -2.58 18.68 0.54
C ALA A 311 -3.45 19.86 0.09
N LYS A 312 -3.64 20.04 -1.22
CA LYS A 312 -4.55 21.06 -1.76
C LYS A 312 -5.99 20.88 -1.26
N ARG A 313 -6.51 19.65 -1.21
CA ARG A 313 -7.85 19.37 -0.68
C ARG A 313 -7.93 19.71 0.80
N PHE A 314 -6.92 19.34 1.58
CA PHE A 314 -6.87 19.67 3.01
C PHE A 314 -6.89 21.18 3.25
N LEU A 315 -5.98 21.93 2.60
CA LEU A 315 -5.92 23.38 2.69
C LEU A 315 -7.23 24.03 2.25
N LYS A 316 -7.83 23.54 1.17
CA LYS A 316 -9.12 24.03 0.68
C LYS A 316 -10.24 23.84 1.69
N SER A 317 -10.35 22.65 2.26
CA SER A 317 -11.34 22.35 3.31
C SER A 317 -11.13 23.25 4.53
N ALA A 318 -9.88 23.52 4.91
CA ALA A 318 -9.56 24.41 6.02
C ALA A 318 -9.98 25.87 5.75
N HIS A 319 -9.78 26.39 4.53
CA HIS A 319 -10.27 27.71 4.15
C HIS A 319 -11.79 27.80 4.20
N TRP A 320 -12.49 26.81 3.64
CA TRP A 320 -13.96 26.80 3.70
C TRP A 320 -14.47 26.85 5.14
N ILE A 321 -13.85 26.10 6.06
CA ILE A 321 -14.25 26.13 7.48
C ILE A 321 -13.94 27.50 8.09
N LYS A 322 -12.78 28.09 7.79
CA LYS A 322 -12.39 29.42 8.26
C LYS A 322 -13.37 30.51 7.81
N ASP A 323 -13.92 30.39 6.61
CA ASP A 323 -14.89 31.37 6.09
C ASP A 323 -16.29 31.22 6.70
N ILE A 324 -16.60 30.03 7.24
CA ILE A 324 -17.88 29.71 7.88
C ILE A 324 -17.88 30.06 9.39
N LEU A 325 -16.77 29.84 10.08
CA LEU A 325 -16.61 30.03 11.53
C LEU A 325 -16.10 31.43 11.87
#